data_AF-A0A7J4QG87-F1
#
_entry.id   AF-A0A7J4QG87-F1
#
_cell.length_a   1.000
_cell.length_b   1.000
_cell.length_c   1.000
_cell.angle_alpha   90.00
_cell.angle_beta   90.00
_cell.angle_gamma   90.00
#
_symmetry.space_group_name_H-M   'P 1'
#
loop_
_entity.id
_entity.type
_entity.pdbx_description
1 polymer ?
#
loop_
_entity_poly.entity_id
_entity_poly.type
_entity_poly.pdbx_seq_one_letter_code
_entity_poly.pdbx_strand_id
1 'polypeptide(L)'
;MESERDVLDVFALKFAGITGKYGNYIIVSGFVAIASGRTRGTEDIDMIMERISRETFRKLHADLVKNGFLCFQGDSADMLYDEYLAQNNSLRYAEDGETLPQMEMKLAKDPLDAYQLKTRIKLKFTGLGLWFSNINVNIAFKEHYLKSPKDMEDAKHLRIVYKEMVSEEEIRAVIRLIDRYRP
;
A
#
# COMPACT_ATOMS: atom_id res chain seq x y z
N MET A 1 16.00 0.47 22.06
CA MET A 1 15.97 -0.22 20.76
C MET A 1 14.55 -0.13 20.26
N GLU A 2 14.34 0.59 19.17
CA GLU A 2 13.07 0.52 18.43
C GLU A 2 12.94 -0.88 17.81
N SER A 3 11.73 -1.42 17.78
CA SER A 3 11.48 -2.68 17.06
C SER A 3 11.44 -2.40 15.56
N GLU A 4 11.71 -3.40 14.70
CA GLU A 4 11.54 -3.27 13.24
C GLU A 4 10.15 -2.75 12.85
N ARG A 5 9.13 -3.13 13.63
CA ARG A 5 7.76 -2.64 13.46
C ARG A 5 7.68 -1.13 13.68
N ASP A 6 8.33 -0.62 14.72
CA ASP A 6 8.29 0.82 15.03
C ASP A 6 8.92 1.64 13.89
N VAL A 7 10.00 1.14 13.29
CA VAL A 7 10.65 1.79 12.13
C VAL A 7 9.73 1.84 10.91
N LEU A 8 9.09 0.71 10.55
CA LEU A 8 8.15 0.65 9.43
C LEU A 8 6.90 1.51 9.66
N ASP A 9 6.36 1.50 10.88
CA ASP A 9 5.18 2.27 11.26
C ASP A 9 5.46 3.78 11.16
N VAL A 10 6.60 4.25 11.68
CA VAL A 10 7.04 5.65 11.59
C VAL A 10 7.26 6.08 10.14
N PHE A 11 7.97 5.26 9.36
CA PHE A 11 8.22 5.52 7.94
C PHE A 11 6.90 5.64 7.16
N ALA A 12 5.98 4.68 7.34
CA ALA A 12 4.69 4.68 6.69
C ALA A 12 3.85 5.92 7.05
N LEU A 13 3.84 6.31 8.34
CA LEU A 13 3.13 7.50 8.82
C LEU A 13 3.67 8.78 8.19
N LYS A 14 5.00 8.95 8.14
CA LYS A 14 5.65 10.12 7.51
C LYS A 14 5.30 10.22 6.03
N PHE A 15 5.54 9.13 5.28
CA PHE A 15 5.30 9.10 3.84
C PHE A 15 3.83 9.36 3.51
N ALA A 16 2.92 8.65 4.21
CA ALA A 16 1.50 8.78 4.00
C ALA A 16 0.91 10.13 4.43
N GLY A 17 1.51 10.78 5.43
CA GLY A 17 1.15 12.13 5.86
C GLY A 17 1.41 13.18 4.76
N ILE A 18 2.36 12.93 3.87
CA ILE A 18 2.63 13.75 2.69
C ILE A 18 1.69 13.36 1.55
N THR A 19 1.63 12.06 1.19
CA THR A 19 0.82 11.62 0.03
C THR A 19 -0.66 11.92 0.19
N GLY A 20 -1.20 11.79 1.41
CA GLY A 20 -2.60 12.08 1.72
C GLY A 20 -3.04 13.53 1.45
N LYS A 21 -2.11 14.48 1.29
CA LYS A 21 -2.42 15.86 0.89
C LYS A 21 -2.78 15.99 -0.60
N TYR A 22 -2.33 15.04 -1.42
CA TYR A 22 -2.40 15.10 -2.88
C TYR A 22 -3.41 14.13 -3.49
N GLY A 23 -3.88 13.17 -2.70
CA GLY A 23 -4.93 12.26 -3.12
C GLY A 23 -5.18 11.14 -2.12
N ASN A 24 -6.24 10.39 -2.38
CA ASN A 24 -6.56 9.19 -1.64
C ASN A 24 -5.49 8.12 -1.87
N TYR A 25 -5.14 7.41 -0.80
CA TYR A 25 -4.21 6.29 -0.84
C TYR A 25 -4.70 5.15 0.05
N ILE A 26 -4.11 3.99 -0.14
CA ILE A 26 -4.21 2.82 0.72
C ILE A 26 -2.87 2.11 0.82
N ILE A 27 -2.58 1.57 2.01
CA ILE A 27 -1.54 0.58 2.21
C ILE A 27 -2.12 -0.81 1.94
N VAL A 28 -1.38 -1.64 1.20
CA VAL A 28 -1.78 -3.00 0.77
C VAL A 28 -0.70 -4.02 1.15
N SER A 29 -0.91 -5.29 0.78
CA SER A 29 0.11 -6.35 0.84
C SER A 29 0.53 -6.73 2.27
N GLY A 30 1.77 -7.21 2.45
CA GLY A 30 2.28 -7.80 3.70
C GLY A 30 2.22 -6.85 4.91
N PHE A 31 2.43 -5.55 4.70
CA PHE A 31 2.40 -4.58 5.80
C PHE A 31 1.03 -4.50 6.48
N VAL A 32 -0.07 -4.81 5.80
CA VAL A 32 -1.42 -4.85 6.41
C VAL A 32 -1.48 -5.91 7.52
N ALA A 33 -0.91 -7.10 7.28
CA ALA A 33 -0.86 -8.17 8.27
C ALA A 33 0.12 -7.83 9.41
N ILE A 34 1.29 -7.29 9.09
CA ILE A 34 2.33 -6.89 10.06
C ILE A 34 1.81 -5.80 11.00
N ALA A 35 1.25 -4.72 10.46
CA ALA A 35 0.63 -3.66 11.24
C ALA A 35 -0.51 -4.19 12.12
N SER A 36 -1.17 -5.27 11.70
CA SER A 36 -2.22 -5.96 12.47
C SER A 36 -1.69 -7.00 13.46
N GLY A 37 -0.39 -6.99 13.77
CA GLY A 37 0.22 -7.83 14.80
C GLY A 37 0.78 -9.17 14.31
N ARG A 38 0.91 -9.40 12.99
CA ARG A 38 1.57 -10.62 12.48
C ARG A 38 3.08 -10.50 12.66
N THR A 39 3.68 -11.43 13.40
CA THR A 39 5.15 -11.47 13.58
C THR A 39 5.85 -12.01 12.33
N ARG A 40 6.29 -11.11 11.45
CA ARG A 40 7.22 -11.36 10.33
C ARG A 40 7.86 -10.04 9.86
N GLY A 41 9.04 -10.10 9.26
CA GLY A 41 9.70 -8.94 8.67
C GLY A 41 9.16 -8.58 7.28
N THR A 42 9.35 -7.31 6.91
CA THR A 42 9.23 -6.80 5.53
C THR A 42 10.18 -5.61 5.39
N GLU A 43 10.73 -5.45 4.19
CA GLU A 43 11.61 -4.33 3.84
C GLU A 43 10.85 -3.27 3.03
N ASP A 44 9.78 -3.69 2.36
CA ASP A 44 8.95 -2.86 1.49
C ASP A 44 7.54 -2.68 2.09
N ILE A 45 6.96 -1.50 1.88
CA ILE A 45 5.56 -1.16 2.14
C ILE A 45 4.90 -0.80 0.80
N ASP A 46 3.83 -1.50 0.43
CA ASP A 46 3.10 -1.22 -0.79
C ASP A 46 2.01 -0.16 -0.58
N MET A 47 1.97 0.86 -1.44
CA MET A 47 0.91 1.87 -1.46
C MET A 47 0.26 1.96 -2.84
N ILE A 48 -1.08 1.94 -2.88
CA ILE A 48 -1.86 2.36 -4.05
C ILE A 48 -2.39 3.76 -3.78
N MET A 49 -2.12 4.69 -4.69
CA MET A 49 -2.71 6.03 -4.72
C MET A 49 -3.73 6.13 -5.85
N GLU A 50 -4.74 6.96 -5.69
CA GLU A 50 -5.64 7.29 -6.80
C GLU A 50 -4.87 7.92 -7.97
N ARG A 51 -5.41 7.82 -9.19
CA ARG A 51 -4.78 8.48 -10.33
C ARG A 51 -4.79 9.99 -10.11
N ILE A 52 -3.60 10.57 -10.17
CA ILE A 52 -3.36 12.01 -10.12
C ILE A 52 -2.75 12.49 -11.42
N SER A 53 -2.90 13.78 -11.72
CA SER A 53 -2.28 14.37 -12.92
C SER A 53 -0.75 14.50 -12.75
N ARG A 54 -0.05 14.66 -13.87
CA ARG A 54 1.39 14.98 -13.87
C ARG A 54 1.71 16.20 -13.01
N GLU A 55 0.87 17.25 -13.08
CA GLU A 55 1.05 18.47 -12.30
C GLU A 55 0.90 18.20 -10.79
N THR A 56 -0.10 17.43 -10.38
CA THR A 56 -0.28 17.03 -8.98
C THR A 56 0.89 16.17 -8.52
N PHE A 57 1.38 15.25 -9.36
CA PHE A 57 2.52 14.42 -9.04
C PHE A 57 3.81 15.23 -8.88
N ARG A 58 4.07 16.25 -9.72
CA ARG A 58 5.21 17.17 -9.53
C ARG A 58 5.20 17.80 -8.14
N LYS A 59 4.03 18.26 -7.68
CA LYS A 59 3.88 18.85 -6.35
C LYS A 59 4.09 17.82 -5.24
N LEU A 60 3.55 16.62 -5.40
CA LEU A 60 3.75 15.51 -4.48
C LEU A 60 5.24 15.13 -4.37
N HIS A 61 5.90 14.90 -5.50
CA HIS A 61 7.31 14.51 -5.55
C HIS A 61 8.20 15.59 -4.91
N ALA A 62 7.96 16.86 -5.21
CA ALA A 62 8.69 17.95 -4.57
C ALA A 62 8.48 18.01 -3.05
N ASP A 63 7.27 17.75 -2.54
CA ASP A 63 7.02 17.70 -1.08
C ASP A 63 7.69 16.47 -0.45
N LEU A 64 7.68 15.31 -1.12
CA LEU A 64 8.43 14.12 -0.67
C LEU A 64 9.93 14.40 -0.55
N VAL A 65 10.56 14.94 -1.60
CA VAL A 65 11.98 15.31 -1.60
C VAL A 65 12.29 16.34 -0.52
N LYS A 66 11.46 17.37 -0.38
CA LYS A 66 11.63 18.40 0.66
C LYS A 66 11.58 17.82 2.08
N ASN A 67 10.85 16.73 2.29
CA ASN A 67 10.75 16.06 3.59
C ASN A 67 11.72 14.87 3.71
N GLY A 68 12.76 14.82 2.87
CA GLY A 68 13.85 13.86 3.01
C GLY A 68 13.56 12.48 2.42
N PHE A 69 12.63 12.36 1.46
CA PHE A 69 12.45 11.11 0.71
C PHE A 69 13.12 11.19 -0.67
N LEU A 70 13.86 10.14 -1.03
CA LEU A 70 14.47 10.01 -2.36
C LEU A 70 13.81 8.89 -3.15
N CYS A 71 13.63 9.11 -4.45
CA CYS A 71 13.12 8.08 -5.36
C CYS A 71 14.27 7.34 -6.02
N PHE A 72 14.25 6.00 -5.95
CA PHE A 72 15.36 5.17 -6.46
C PHE A 72 15.46 5.21 -7.99
N GLN A 73 14.35 5.51 -8.66
CA GLN A 73 14.28 5.62 -10.10
C GLN A 73 14.88 6.94 -10.63
N GLY A 74 15.08 7.96 -9.77
CA GLY A 74 15.70 9.24 -10.13
C GLY A 74 14.95 10.47 -9.60
N ASP A 75 15.40 11.67 -9.97
CA ASP A 75 14.95 12.93 -9.36
C ASP A 75 13.99 13.75 -10.23
N SER A 76 13.84 13.39 -11.52
CA SER A 76 12.99 14.16 -12.43
C SER A 76 11.54 13.71 -12.32
N ALA A 77 10.70 14.52 -11.66
CA ALA A 77 9.27 14.24 -11.52
C ALA A 77 8.56 13.96 -12.86
N ASP A 78 8.99 14.59 -13.95
CA ASP A 78 8.41 14.36 -15.28
C ASP A 78 8.77 13.00 -15.84
N MET A 79 10.04 12.63 -15.76
CA MET A 79 10.51 11.30 -16.17
C MET A 79 9.83 10.22 -15.32
N LEU A 80 9.82 10.38 -14.00
CA LEU A 80 9.19 9.44 -13.07
C LEU A 80 7.70 9.26 -13.38
N TYR A 81 6.99 10.34 -13.74
CA TYR A 81 5.59 10.24 -14.09
C TYR A 81 5.42 9.55 -15.45
N ASP A 82 6.13 10.00 -16.50
CA ASP A 82 5.88 9.56 -17.87
C ASP A 82 6.39 8.15 -18.17
N GLU A 83 7.54 7.79 -17.61
CA GLU A 83 8.20 6.51 -17.87
C GLU A 83 7.77 5.41 -16.89
N TYR A 84 7.36 5.78 -15.66
CA TYR A 84 6.91 4.81 -14.66
C TYR A 84 5.41 4.88 -14.40
N LEU A 85 4.91 5.94 -13.77
CA LEU A 85 3.53 5.97 -13.27
C LEU A 85 2.47 5.92 -14.38
N ALA A 86 2.70 6.62 -15.49
CA ALA A 86 1.81 6.61 -16.66
C ALA A 86 1.76 5.24 -17.34
N GLN A 87 2.85 4.47 -17.24
CA GLN A 87 2.95 3.08 -17.72
C GLN A 87 2.44 2.06 -16.70
N ASN A 88 1.87 2.51 -15.57
CA ASN A 88 1.42 1.68 -14.45
C ASN A 88 2.55 0.92 -13.71
N ASN A 89 3.79 1.37 -13.84
CA ASN A 89 4.91 0.90 -13.03
C ASN A 89 4.92 1.62 -11.67
N SER A 90 5.51 0.99 -10.67
CA SER A 90 5.68 1.57 -9.33
C SER A 90 6.94 2.43 -9.25
N LEU A 91 6.92 3.34 -8.28
CA LEU A 91 8.08 4.09 -7.80
C LEU A 91 8.47 3.61 -6.42
N ARG A 92 9.76 3.58 -6.13
CA ARG A 92 10.30 3.18 -4.82
C ARG A 92 10.94 4.39 -4.16
N TYR A 93 10.52 4.69 -2.94
CA TYR A 93 11.05 5.78 -2.14
C TYR A 93 11.62 5.26 -0.83
N ALA A 94 12.72 5.84 -0.37
CA ALA A 94 13.26 5.66 0.98
C ALA A 94 13.61 7.03 1.59
N GLU A 95 13.93 7.08 2.88
CA GLU A 95 14.50 8.29 3.48
C GLU A 95 15.93 8.54 2.92
N ASP A 96 16.33 9.80 2.83
CA ASP A 96 17.66 10.19 2.34
C ASP A 96 18.77 9.56 3.20
N GLY A 97 19.75 8.95 2.55
CA GLY A 97 20.81 8.18 3.19
C GLY A 97 20.44 6.74 3.57
N GLU A 98 19.17 6.35 3.45
CA GLU A 98 18.68 5.01 3.78
C GLU A 98 18.34 4.19 2.54
N THR A 99 18.57 2.88 2.59
CA THR A 99 18.13 1.95 1.53
C THR A 99 16.82 1.26 1.87
N LEU A 100 16.45 1.27 3.15
CA LEU A 100 15.28 0.61 3.72
C LEU A 100 14.76 1.38 4.96
N PRO A 101 13.46 1.29 5.27
CA PRO A 101 12.43 0.64 4.47
C PRO A 101 12.08 1.43 3.20
N GLN A 102 11.46 0.74 2.24
CA GLN A 102 11.00 1.37 1.00
C GLN A 102 9.48 1.48 0.95
N MET A 103 8.98 2.58 0.40
CA MET A 103 7.60 2.69 -0.05
C MET A 103 7.54 2.39 -1.54
N GLU A 104 6.90 1.29 -1.92
CA GLU A 104 6.54 1.00 -3.30
C GLU A 104 5.17 1.63 -3.63
N MET A 105 5.20 2.81 -4.22
CA MET A 105 4.01 3.59 -4.58
C MET A 105 3.60 3.33 -6.03
N LYS A 106 2.33 2.99 -6.25
CA LYS A 106 1.70 2.84 -7.58
C LYS A 106 0.43 3.68 -7.70
N LEU A 107 0.09 4.09 -8.92
CA LEU A 107 -1.21 4.68 -9.21
C LEU A 107 -2.23 3.58 -9.51
N ALA A 108 -3.48 3.79 -9.10
CA ALA A 108 -4.59 2.90 -9.42
C ALA A 108 -4.74 2.73 -10.93
N LYS A 109 -4.71 1.50 -11.43
CA LYS A 109 -4.66 1.25 -12.88
C LYS A 109 -5.98 0.78 -13.48
N ASP A 110 -6.92 0.30 -12.67
CA ASP A 110 -8.17 -0.31 -13.14
C ASP A 110 -9.29 -0.23 -12.08
N PRO A 111 -10.51 -0.75 -12.38
CA PRO A 111 -11.63 -0.73 -11.46
C PRO A 111 -11.44 -1.50 -10.15
N LEU A 112 -10.55 -2.51 -10.09
CA LEU A 112 -10.27 -3.22 -8.84
C LEU A 112 -9.46 -2.34 -7.88
N ASP A 113 -8.47 -1.60 -8.40
CA ASP A 113 -7.74 -0.61 -7.58
C ASP A 113 -8.67 0.54 -7.14
N ALA A 114 -9.54 1.01 -8.04
CA ALA A 114 -10.54 2.02 -7.69
C ALA A 114 -11.52 1.53 -6.60
N TYR A 115 -11.93 0.26 -6.67
CA TYR A 115 -12.74 -0.36 -5.63
C TYR A 115 -12.01 -0.39 -4.28
N GLN A 116 -10.73 -0.81 -4.27
CA GLN A 116 -9.91 -0.83 -3.06
C GLN A 116 -9.77 0.56 -2.42
N LEU A 117 -9.53 1.60 -3.21
CA LEU A 117 -9.44 2.99 -2.73
C LEU A 117 -10.77 3.51 -2.19
N LYS A 118 -11.90 3.09 -2.80
CA LYS A 118 -13.25 3.46 -2.38
C LYS A 118 -13.64 2.78 -1.07
N THR A 119 -13.25 1.52 -0.87
CA THR A 119 -13.56 0.73 0.33
C THR A 119 -12.47 0.79 1.39
N ARG A 120 -11.52 1.73 1.26
CA ARG A 120 -10.43 1.94 2.22
C ARG A 120 -10.94 2.08 3.65
N ILE A 121 -10.13 1.60 4.59
CA ILE A 121 -10.53 1.55 6.00
C ILE A 121 -9.38 1.91 6.93
N LYS A 122 -9.72 2.49 8.09
CA LYS A 122 -8.80 2.59 9.22
C LYS A 122 -8.92 1.32 10.04
N LEU A 123 -7.81 0.61 10.22
CA LEU A 123 -7.78 -0.64 10.97
C LEU A 123 -7.45 -0.36 12.44
N LYS A 124 -8.41 -0.59 13.34
CA LYS A 124 -8.31 -0.19 14.75
C LYS A 124 -7.12 -0.83 15.48
N PHE A 125 -6.79 -2.08 15.16
CA PHE A 125 -5.74 -2.83 15.86
C PHE A 125 -4.31 -2.47 15.44
N THR A 126 -4.15 -1.65 14.39
CA THR A 126 -2.81 -1.21 13.98
C THR A 126 -2.27 -0.11 14.89
N GLY A 127 -3.15 0.69 15.50
CA GLY A 127 -2.76 1.91 16.20
C GLY A 127 -2.31 3.04 15.26
N LEU A 128 -2.39 2.83 13.94
CA LEU A 128 -1.87 3.76 12.94
C LEU A 128 -2.99 4.59 12.32
N GLY A 129 -2.73 5.89 12.17
CA GLY A 129 -3.59 6.82 11.44
C GLY A 129 -3.58 6.61 9.91
N LEU A 130 -3.31 5.41 9.41
CA LEU A 130 -3.13 5.10 7.99
C LEU A 130 -4.39 4.52 7.35
N TRP A 131 -4.60 4.80 6.05
CA TRP A 131 -5.63 4.14 5.27
C TRP A 131 -5.11 2.81 4.73
N PHE A 132 -5.85 1.74 4.94
CA PHE A 132 -5.53 0.39 4.47
C PHE A 132 -6.56 -0.08 3.45
N SER A 133 -6.16 -1.02 2.60
CA SER A 133 -7.11 -1.80 1.81
C SER A 133 -8.04 -2.59 2.73
N ASN A 134 -9.28 -2.75 2.32
CA ASN A 134 -10.30 -3.49 3.05
C ASN A 134 -9.79 -4.92 3.39
N ILE A 135 -10.14 -5.41 4.58
CA ILE A 135 -9.75 -6.74 5.06
C ILE A 135 -10.22 -7.84 4.10
N ASN A 136 -11.45 -7.78 3.61
CA ASN A 136 -12.02 -8.74 2.66
C ASN A 136 -11.25 -8.72 1.33
N VAL A 137 -10.78 -7.54 0.91
CA VAL A 137 -9.94 -7.44 -0.29
C VAL A 137 -8.55 -8.06 -0.04
N ASN A 138 -7.90 -7.75 1.07
CA ASN A 138 -6.61 -8.34 1.41
C ASN A 138 -6.66 -9.86 1.50
N ILE A 139 -7.69 -10.40 2.16
CA ILE A 139 -7.91 -11.86 2.25
C ILE A 139 -8.09 -12.45 0.85
N ALA A 140 -8.94 -11.85 0.00
CA ALA A 140 -9.16 -12.32 -1.37
C ALA A 140 -7.85 -12.35 -2.19
N PHE A 141 -7.05 -11.28 -2.15
CA PHE A 141 -5.76 -11.24 -2.86
C PHE A 141 -4.82 -12.33 -2.36
N LYS A 142 -4.73 -12.53 -1.05
CA LYS A 142 -3.80 -13.49 -0.46
C LYS A 142 -4.19 -14.94 -0.75
N GLU A 143 -5.46 -15.28 -0.58
CA GLU A 143 -5.96 -16.65 -0.74
C GLU A 143 -6.19 -17.03 -2.20
N HIS A 144 -6.54 -16.08 -3.06
CA HIS A 144 -6.93 -16.37 -4.45
C HIS A 144 -5.88 -15.96 -5.48
N TYR A 145 -5.21 -14.83 -5.31
CA TYR A 145 -4.31 -14.30 -6.33
C TYR A 145 -2.84 -14.63 -6.06
N LEU A 146 -2.32 -14.29 -4.87
CA LEU A 146 -0.91 -14.40 -4.53
C LEU A 146 -0.52 -15.81 -4.09
N LYS A 147 -1.30 -16.44 -3.21
CA LYS A 147 -1.24 -17.87 -2.85
C LYS A 147 0.11 -18.40 -2.33
N SER A 148 1.07 -17.53 -2.00
CA SER A 148 2.32 -17.99 -1.39
C SER A 148 2.09 -18.48 0.05
N PRO A 149 2.95 -19.33 0.62
CA PRO A 149 2.80 -19.77 2.01
C PRO A 149 2.70 -18.61 3.01
N LYS A 150 3.47 -17.53 2.80
CA LYS A 150 3.38 -16.32 3.63
C LYS A 150 2.03 -15.61 3.46
N ASP A 151 1.49 -15.58 2.25
CA ASP A 151 0.19 -14.94 1.99
C ASP A 151 -0.96 -15.71 2.63
N MET A 152 -0.93 -17.05 2.58
CA MET A 152 -1.92 -17.88 3.26
C MET A 152 -1.89 -17.68 4.78
N GLU A 153 -0.69 -17.58 5.38
CA GLU A 153 -0.54 -17.30 6.80
C GLU A 153 -0.99 -15.89 7.19
N ASP A 154 -0.71 -14.89 6.36
CA ASP A 154 -1.21 -13.53 6.54
C ASP A 154 -2.75 -13.48 6.45
N ALA A 155 -3.36 -14.17 5.48
CA ALA A 155 -4.81 -14.25 5.34
C ALA A 155 -5.46 -14.90 6.56
N LYS A 156 -4.91 -16.02 7.03
CA LYS A 156 -5.36 -16.70 8.25
C LYS A 156 -5.28 -15.77 9.46
N HIS A 157 -4.20 -15.02 9.60
CA HIS A 157 -4.05 -14.03 10.68
C HIS A 157 -5.11 -12.93 10.59
N LEU A 158 -5.30 -12.33 9.42
CA LEU A 158 -6.30 -11.28 9.20
C LEU A 158 -7.72 -11.79 9.49
N ARG A 159 -8.04 -13.03 9.12
CA ARG A 159 -9.33 -13.67 9.44
C ARG A 159 -9.57 -13.80 10.94
N ILE A 160 -8.53 -14.10 11.72
CA ILE A 160 -8.62 -14.23 13.18
C ILE A 160 -8.76 -12.84 13.83
N VAL A 161 -7.86 -11.91 13.49
CA VAL A 161 -7.81 -10.58 14.12
C VAL A 161 -9.04 -9.74 13.80
N TYR A 162 -9.54 -9.82 12.56
CA TYR A 162 -10.68 -9.03 12.10
C TYR A 162 -11.91 -9.89 11.84
N LYS A 163 -12.09 -10.98 12.59
CA LYS A 163 -13.19 -11.93 12.41
C LYS A 163 -14.56 -11.28 12.20
N GLU A 164 -14.86 -10.24 12.98
CA GLU A 164 -16.15 -9.52 12.93
C GLU A 164 -16.32 -8.63 11.68
N MET A 165 -15.25 -8.38 10.93
CA MET A 165 -15.26 -7.61 9.68
C MET A 165 -15.17 -8.51 8.45
N VAL A 166 -14.91 -9.80 8.62
CA VAL A 166 -14.79 -10.76 7.53
C VAL A 166 -16.16 -11.06 6.95
N SER A 167 -16.29 -10.87 5.63
CA SER A 167 -17.47 -11.22 4.86
C SER A 167 -17.09 -12.14 3.71
N GLU A 168 -17.51 -13.41 3.79
CA GLU A 168 -17.28 -14.39 2.71
C GLU A 168 -17.97 -13.98 1.40
N GLU A 169 -19.09 -13.27 1.49
CA GLU A 169 -19.76 -12.73 0.31
C GLU A 169 -18.93 -11.66 -0.38
N GLU A 170 -18.37 -10.73 0.40
CA GLU A 170 -17.49 -9.67 -0.12
C GLU A 170 -16.19 -10.27 -0.68
N ILE A 171 -15.57 -11.21 0.02
CA ILE A 171 -14.38 -11.93 -0.47
C ILE A 171 -14.67 -12.57 -1.82
N ARG A 172 -15.79 -13.30 -1.97
CA ARG A 172 -16.19 -13.88 -3.27
C ARG A 172 -16.45 -12.82 -4.34
N ALA A 173 -17.00 -11.66 -3.97
CA ALA A 173 -17.19 -10.55 -4.89
C ALA A 173 -15.86 -9.96 -5.38
N VAL A 174 -14.90 -9.81 -4.47
CA VAL A 174 -13.55 -9.34 -4.80
C VAL A 174 -12.81 -10.37 -5.66
N ILE A 175 -12.95 -11.67 -5.39
CA ILE A 175 -12.38 -12.73 -6.24
C ILE A 175 -12.85 -12.58 -7.69
N ARG A 176 -14.15 -12.34 -7.93
CA ARG A 176 -14.66 -12.09 -9.29
C ARG A 176 -14.07 -10.84 -9.94
N LEU A 177 -13.72 -9.81 -9.16
CA LEU A 177 -13.02 -8.63 -9.66
C LEU A 177 -11.56 -8.94 -9.98
N ILE A 178 -10.89 -9.73 -9.13
CA ILE A 178 -9.53 -10.22 -9.39
C ILE A 178 -9.52 -10.99 -10.71
N ASP A 179 -10.38 -12.00 -10.89
CA ASP A 179 -10.43 -12.81 -12.11
C ASP A 179 -10.66 -11.96 -13.37
N ARG A 180 -11.37 -10.83 -13.24
CA ARG A 180 -11.66 -9.92 -14.35
C ARG A 180 -10.50 -8.99 -14.70
N TYR A 181 -9.78 -8.48 -13.70
CA TYR A 181 -8.81 -7.40 -13.88
C TYR A 181 -7.36 -7.83 -13.63
N ARG A 182 -7.14 -9.04 -13.13
CA ARG A 182 -5.84 -9.65 -12.83
C ARG A 182 -5.79 -11.08 -13.38
N PRO A 183 -5.98 -11.28 -14.70
CA PRO A 183 -5.93 -12.60 -15.32
C PRO A 183 -4.53 -13.22 -15.24
#